data_AF-A0A3S6QQT5-F1
#
_entry.id   AF-A0A3S6QQT5-F1
#
_cell.length_a   1.000
_cell.length_b   1.000
_cell.length_c   1.000
_cell.angle_alpha   90.00
_cell.angle_beta   90.00
_cell.angle_gamma   90.00
#
_symmetry.space_group_name_H-M   'P 1'
#
loop_
_entity.id
_entity.type
_entity.pdbx_description
1 polymer ?
#
loop_
_entity_poly.entity_id
_entity_poly.type
_entity_poly.pdbx_seq_one_letter_code
_entity_poly.pdbx_strand_id
1 'polypeptide(L)'
;MNHHRPITQIFEQGHIYIIVGKNGAGKTSLVLSILGLREHYTGQIKMNSFKINSNFVYSPADPPISKYIQLGSTATLSSGQAKIKQLESNLHEDKDVYIFDEPTNFLDIDHREWIANQLRNLRKRNKIVLIISHDEMIMKLGEIINIAN
;
A
#
# COMPACT_ATOMS: atom_id res chain seq x y z
N MET A 1 20.93 17.57 -8.40
CA MET A 1 20.56 16.63 -7.34
C MET A 1 19.16 17.01 -6.89
N ASN A 2 18.17 16.13 -6.99
CA ASN A 2 16.81 16.45 -6.53
C ASN A 2 16.80 16.39 -5.00
N HIS A 3 16.73 17.56 -4.36
CA HIS A 3 16.66 17.66 -2.91
C HIS A 3 15.23 17.38 -2.45
N HIS A 4 14.89 16.10 -2.25
CA HIS A 4 13.65 15.75 -1.58
C HIS A 4 13.58 16.43 -0.21
N ARG A 5 12.45 17.07 0.09
CA ARG A 5 12.23 17.68 1.41
C ARG A 5 12.21 16.58 2.49
N PRO A 6 12.79 16.84 3.68
CA PRO A 6 12.70 15.90 4.79
C PRO A 6 11.23 15.74 5.22
N ILE A 7 10.87 14.51 5.59
CA ILE A 7 9.53 14.15 6.05
C ILE A 7 9.66 13.55 7.43
N THR A 8 8.77 13.94 8.34
CA THR A 8 8.65 13.36 9.68
C THR A 8 7.19 13.00 9.87
N GLN A 9 6.92 11.72 10.06
CA GLN A 9 5.57 11.20 10.22
C GLN A 9 5.57 10.06 11.25
N ILE A 10 4.50 9.98 12.03
CA ILE A 10 4.20 8.86 12.93
C ILE A 10 2.97 8.14 12.38
N PHE A 11 3.04 6.81 12.35
CA PHE A 11 1.95 5.94 11.91
C PHE A 11 1.47 5.10 13.09
N GLU A 12 0.20 5.25 13.43
CA GLU A 12 -0.41 4.63 14.61
C GLU A 12 -1.43 3.55 14.22
N GLN A 13 -1.59 2.56 15.09
CA GLN A 13 -2.61 1.52 14.92
C GLN A 13 -4.01 2.13 14.86
N GLY A 14 -4.91 1.50 14.10
CA GLY A 14 -6.28 1.98 13.95
C GLY A 14 -6.41 3.20 13.01
N HIS A 15 -5.39 3.50 12.22
CA HIS A 15 -5.37 4.63 11.28
C HIS A 15 -5.12 4.19 9.84
N ILE A 16 -5.67 4.99 8.92
CA ILE A 16 -5.42 4.89 7.48
C ILE A 16 -4.71 6.18 7.06
N TYR A 17 -3.60 6.03 6.35
CA TYR A 17 -2.76 7.11 5.86
C TYR A 17 -2.67 7.03 4.34
N ILE A 18 -2.97 8.14 3.67
CA ILE A 18 -3.00 8.26 2.22
C ILE A 18 -1.82 9.10 1.76
N ILE A 19 -0.85 8.46 1.13
CA ILE A 19 0.36 9.08 0.60
C ILE A 19 0.05 9.60 -0.80
N VAL A 20 0.09 10.93 -0.95
CA VAL A 20 -0.14 11.62 -2.22
C VAL A 20 1.09 12.43 -2.63
N GLY A 21 1.25 12.68 -3.92
CA GLY A 21 2.38 13.44 -4.46
C GLY A 21 2.49 13.29 -5.96
N LYS A 22 3.23 14.18 -6.63
CA LYS A 22 3.42 14.12 -8.09
C LYS A 22 4.10 12.80 -8.52
N ASN A 23 4.01 12.47 -9.80
CA ASN A 23 4.81 11.37 -10.35
C ASN A 23 6.30 11.70 -10.20
N GLY A 24 7.09 10.71 -9.81
CA GLY A 24 8.50 10.90 -9.46
C GLY A 24 8.75 11.53 -8.09
N ALA A 25 7.72 11.80 -7.28
CA ALA A 25 7.88 12.38 -5.94
C ALA A 25 8.52 11.46 -4.89
N GLY A 26 8.76 10.20 -5.25
CA GLY A 26 9.37 9.23 -4.34
C GLY A 26 8.39 8.53 -3.40
N LYS A 27 7.08 8.50 -3.71
CA LYS A 27 6.05 7.80 -2.92
C LYS A 27 6.40 6.33 -2.70
N THR A 28 6.63 5.58 -3.78
CA THR A 28 7.07 4.18 -3.72
C THR A 28 8.45 4.07 -3.07
N SER A 29 9.37 5.01 -3.31
CA SER A 29 10.68 5.02 -2.66
C SER A 29 10.59 5.15 -1.14
N LEU A 30 9.65 5.96 -0.63
CA LEU A 30 9.37 6.11 0.80
C LEU A 30 8.86 4.78 1.37
N VAL A 31 7.88 4.16 0.72
CA VAL A 31 7.34 2.85 1.13
C VAL A 31 8.44 1.78 1.16
N LEU A 32 9.27 1.69 0.13
CA LEU A 32 10.37 0.72 0.10
C LEU A 32 11.42 0.99 1.19
N SER A 33 11.65 2.26 1.54
CA SER A 33 12.55 2.61 2.64
C SER A 33 11.96 2.20 3.99
N ILE A 34 10.65 2.39 4.19
CA ILE A 34 9.91 1.90 5.37
C ILE A 34 10.04 0.38 5.48
N LEU A 35 9.89 -0.34 4.38
CA LEU A 35 10.02 -1.80 4.34
C LEU A 35 11.47 -2.32 4.49
N GLY A 36 12.47 -1.43 4.62
CA GLY A 36 13.88 -1.82 4.65
C GLY A 36 14.42 -2.36 3.32
N LEU A 37 13.67 -2.19 2.22
CA LEU A 37 14.05 -2.62 0.87
C LEU A 37 14.83 -1.55 0.08
N ARG A 38 15.02 -0.36 0.68
CA ARG A 38 15.84 0.73 0.17
C ARG A 38 16.64 1.36 1.29
N GLU A 39 17.95 1.46 1.12
CA GLU A 39 18.86 2.04 2.12
C GLU A 39 19.36 3.45 1.74
N HIS A 40 19.09 3.90 0.51
CA HIS A 40 19.52 5.22 0.03
C HIS A 40 18.56 6.33 0.49
N TYR A 41 18.60 6.66 1.79
CA TYR A 41 17.93 7.82 2.38
C TYR A 41 18.77 8.43 3.50
N THR A 42 18.42 9.65 3.95
CA THR A 42 19.00 10.26 5.15
C THR A 42 17.92 10.38 6.23
N GLY A 43 18.32 10.33 7.50
CA GLY A 43 17.39 10.33 8.64
C GLY A 43 17.29 8.95 9.31
N GLN A 44 16.20 8.73 10.04
CA GLN A 44 15.99 7.49 10.80
C GLN A 44 14.56 7.01 10.62
N ILE A 45 14.40 5.72 10.32
CA ILE A 45 13.10 5.04 10.38
C ILE A 45 13.11 4.21 11.66
N LYS A 46 12.20 4.54 12.57
CA LYS A 46 12.01 3.81 13.82
C LYS A 46 10.70 3.06 13.76
N MET A 47 10.76 1.81 14.17
CA MET A 47 9.58 0.98 14.40
C MET A 47 9.66 0.54 15.86
N ASN A 48 8.49 0.31 16.48
CA ASN A 48 8.45 -0.36 17.77
C ASN A 48 8.92 -1.82 17.61
N SER A 49 8.61 -2.72 18.56
CA SER A 49 9.05 -4.13 18.57
C SER A 49 8.59 -5.02 17.38
N PHE A 50 8.23 -4.43 16.24
CA PHE A 50 7.96 -5.11 14.97
C PHE A 50 9.27 -5.64 14.36
N LYS A 51 9.28 -6.92 13.98
CA LYS A 51 10.30 -7.43 13.06
C LYS A 51 9.87 -7.04 11.63
N ILE A 52 10.72 -6.26 10.94
CA ILE A 52 10.47 -5.64 9.62
C ILE A 52 9.90 -6.64 8.59
N ASN A 53 10.31 -7.91 8.63
CA ASN A 53 9.90 -8.89 7.61
C ASN A 53 8.66 -9.73 7.97
N SER A 54 8.19 -9.74 9.22
CA SER A 54 7.09 -10.63 9.64
C SER A 54 5.76 -9.94 9.87
N ASN A 55 5.71 -8.61 9.96
CA ASN A 55 4.53 -7.87 10.42
C ASN A 55 3.93 -6.94 9.35
N PHE A 56 4.45 -7.00 8.11
CA PHE A 56 4.01 -6.19 6.99
C PHE A 56 3.33 -7.03 5.91
N VAL A 57 2.26 -6.48 5.32
CA VAL A 57 1.76 -6.81 3.99
C VAL A 57 2.14 -5.66 3.06
N TYR A 58 2.70 -5.97 1.90
CA TYR A 58 2.93 -5.01 0.85
C TYR A 58 2.35 -5.48 -0.48
N SER A 59 1.48 -4.66 -1.07
CA SER A 59 0.91 -4.86 -2.40
C SER A 59 1.46 -3.78 -3.35
N PRO A 60 2.36 -4.13 -4.29
CA PRO A 60 2.87 -3.17 -5.27
C PRO A 60 1.79 -2.79 -6.30
N ALA A 61 1.99 -1.66 -6.99
CA ALA A 61 1.05 -1.14 -7.99
C ALA A 61 0.84 -2.11 -9.16
N ASP A 62 1.94 -2.72 -9.61
CA ASP A 62 1.99 -3.75 -10.62
C ASP A 62 2.35 -5.10 -9.96
N PRO A 63 1.40 -6.05 -9.85
CA PRO A 63 1.68 -7.37 -9.31
C PRO A 63 2.75 -8.07 -10.15
N PRO A 64 3.69 -8.82 -9.56
CA PRO A 64 4.50 -9.74 -10.33
C PRO A 64 3.57 -10.80 -10.95
N ILE A 65 3.35 -10.65 -12.27
CA ILE A 65 2.43 -11.42 -13.11
C ILE A 65 2.62 -12.94 -12.93
N SER A 66 3.85 -13.38 -12.60
CA SER A 66 4.21 -14.80 -12.51
C SER A 66 3.66 -15.56 -11.30
N LYS A 67 3.41 -14.90 -10.15
CA LYS A 67 3.05 -15.63 -8.91
C LYS A 67 1.58 -16.08 -8.86
N TYR A 68 0.68 -15.38 -9.55
CA TYR A 68 -0.77 -15.64 -9.50
C TYR A 68 -1.33 -16.37 -10.74
N ILE A 69 -0.60 -16.35 -11.86
CA ILE A 69 -1.02 -17.00 -13.12
C ILE A 69 -0.69 -18.51 -13.16
N GLN A 70 0.10 -19.02 -12.21
CA GLN A 70 0.51 -20.43 -12.17
C GLN A 70 -0.44 -21.35 -11.38
N LEU A 71 -1.75 -21.14 -11.50
CA LEU A 71 -2.76 -22.11 -11.04
C LEU A 71 -3.54 -22.61 -12.27
N GLY A 72 -3.04 -23.72 -12.84
CA GLY A 72 -3.75 -24.72 -13.64
C GLY A 72 -4.82 -24.27 -14.64
N SER A 73 -4.54 -24.47 -15.93
CA SER A 73 -5.50 -24.67 -17.04
C SER A 73 -6.56 -23.58 -17.30
N THR A 74 -6.41 -22.90 -18.44
CA THR A 74 -7.49 -22.32 -19.29
C THR A 74 -8.41 -21.24 -18.69
N ALA A 75 -7.86 -20.20 -18.06
CA ALA A 75 -8.48 -18.87 -18.03
C ALA A 75 -7.41 -17.78 -17.82
N THR A 76 -7.14 -16.97 -18.84
CA THR A 76 -6.32 -15.76 -18.72
C THR A 76 -7.12 -14.75 -17.91
N LEU A 77 -6.82 -14.60 -16.61
CA LEU A 77 -7.43 -13.55 -15.80
C LEU A 77 -7.07 -12.18 -16.39
N SER A 78 -8.02 -11.25 -16.40
CA SER A 78 -7.68 -9.85 -16.70
C SER A 78 -6.73 -9.29 -15.64
N SER A 79 -6.01 -8.23 -15.98
CA SER A 79 -5.12 -7.54 -15.02
C SER A 79 -5.87 -7.09 -13.75
N GLY A 80 -7.12 -6.63 -13.89
CA GLY A 80 -7.98 -6.28 -12.77
C GLY A 80 -8.34 -7.49 -11.89
N GLN A 81 -8.73 -8.62 -12.49
CA GLN A 81 -9.06 -9.84 -11.74
C GLN A 81 -7.85 -10.41 -10.99
N ALA A 82 -6.68 -10.43 -11.63
CA ALA A 82 -5.44 -10.85 -10.99
C ALA A 82 -5.08 -9.96 -9.80
N LYS A 83 -5.29 -8.64 -9.94
CA LYS A 83 -5.07 -7.66 -8.87
C LYS A 83 -6.03 -7.85 -7.69
N ILE A 84 -7.32 -8.09 -7.96
CA ILE A 84 -8.30 -8.40 -6.91
C ILE A 84 -7.91 -9.66 -6.15
N LYS A 85 -7.57 -10.74 -6.84
CA LYS A 85 -7.16 -11.99 -6.19
C LYS A 85 -5.90 -11.82 -5.33
N GLN A 86 -4.94 -11.01 -5.78
CA GLN A 86 -3.78 -10.63 -4.97
C GLN A 86 -4.21 -9.84 -3.72
N LEU A 87 -5.05 -8.82 -3.87
CA LEU A 87 -5.53 -8.01 -2.75
C LEU A 87 -6.30 -8.87 -1.75
N GLU A 88 -7.17 -9.77 -2.20
CA GLU A 88 -7.84 -10.75 -1.35
C GLU A 88 -6.82 -11.57 -0.55
N SER A 89 -5.84 -12.19 -1.21
CA SER A 89 -4.79 -12.96 -0.52
C SER A 89 -4.06 -12.12 0.53
N ASN A 90 -3.71 -10.87 0.19
CA ASN A 90 -3.02 -9.94 1.08
C ASN A 90 -3.87 -9.54 2.29
N LEU A 91 -5.18 -9.41 2.13
CA LEU A 91 -6.11 -9.01 3.19
C LEU A 91 -6.42 -10.12 4.20
N HIS A 92 -6.19 -11.38 3.82
CA HIS A 92 -6.35 -12.56 4.69
C HIS A 92 -5.15 -12.78 5.62
N GLU A 93 -3.97 -12.25 5.28
CA GLU A 93 -2.82 -12.25 6.18
C GLU A 93 -3.17 -11.50 7.46
N ASP A 94 -2.78 -12.02 8.63
CA ASP A 94 -2.92 -11.32 9.91
C ASP A 94 -1.61 -10.63 10.29
N LYS A 95 -1.47 -9.39 9.82
CA LYS A 95 -0.29 -8.54 10.03
C LYS A 95 -0.68 -7.25 10.72
N ASP A 96 0.29 -6.49 11.19
CA ASP A 96 0.01 -5.25 11.91
C ASP A 96 -0.01 -4.03 10.98
N VAL A 97 0.76 -4.10 9.88
CA VAL A 97 0.92 -3.02 8.91
C VAL A 97 0.58 -3.51 7.52
N TYR A 98 -0.30 -2.79 6.83
CA TYR A 98 -0.66 -3.04 5.44
C TYR A 98 -0.29 -1.84 4.60
N ILE A 99 0.43 -2.09 3.51
CA ILE A 99 0.84 -1.08 2.57
C ILE A 99 0.36 -1.45 1.17
N PHE A 100 -0.42 -0.56 0.55
CA PHE A 100 -0.95 -0.75 -0.79
C PHE A 100 -0.48 0.38 -1.70
N ASP A 101 0.18 0.04 -2.81
CA ASP A 101 0.56 1.00 -3.85
C ASP A 101 -0.47 0.95 -4.99
N GLU A 102 -1.19 2.06 -5.19
CA GLU A 102 -2.24 2.24 -6.20
C GLU A 102 -3.24 1.06 -6.32
N PRO A 103 -3.90 0.61 -5.23
CA PRO A 103 -4.69 -0.62 -5.22
C PRO A 103 -5.93 -0.58 -6.12
N THR A 104 -6.42 0.61 -6.48
CA THR A 104 -7.63 0.82 -7.29
C THR A 104 -7.39 0.97 -8.78
N ASN A 105 -6.12 1.04 -9.23
CA ASN A 105 -5.81 1.21 -10.64
C ASN A 105 -6.35 0.04 -11.47
N PHE A 106 -6.97 0.39 -12.61
CA PHE A 106 -7.60 -0.54 -13.56
C PHE A 106 -8.84 -1.28 -13.05
N LEU A 107 -9.41 -0.84 -11.92
CA LEU A 107 -10.64 -1.43 -11.35
C LEU A 107 -11.86 -0.54 -11.61
N ASP A 108 -13.01 -1.19 -11.79
CA ASP A 108 -14.34 -0.55 -11.85
C ASP A 108 -14.78 -0.04 -10.47
N ILE A 109 -15.96 0.60 -10.43
CA ILE A 109 -16.49 1.22 -9.22
C ILE A 109 -16.80 0.19 -8.12
N ASP A 110 -17.38 -0.95 -8.47
CA ASP A 110 -17.79 -1.99 -7.52
C ASP A 110 -16.58 -2.55 -6.77
N HIS A 111 -15.50 -2.81 -7.51
CA HIS A 111 -14.24 -3.27 -6.94
C HIS A 111 -13.57 -2.20 -6.07
N ARG A 112 -13.67 -0.91 -6.43
CA ARG A 112 -13.15 0.19 -5.60
C ARG A 112 -13.93 0.30 -4.28
N GLU A 113 -15.24 0.17 -4.32
CA GLU A 113 -16.08 0.17 -3.11
C GLU A 113 -15.75 -1.01 -2.21
N TRP A 114 -15.54 -2.20 -2.79
CA TRP A 114 -15.07 -3.36 -2.05
C TRP A 114 -13.74 -3.07 -1.36
N ILE A 115 -12.73 -2.55 -2.07
CA ILE A 115 -11.43 -2.16 -1.48
C ILE A 115 -11.64 -1.17 -0.34
N ALA A 116 -12.43 -0.10 -0.55
CA ALA A 116 -12.70 0.89 0.48
C ALA A 116 -13.28 0.27 1.77
N ASN A 117 -14.16 -0.72 1.62
CA ASN A 117 -14.71 -1.47 2.75
C ASN A 117 -13.66 -2.36 3.44
N GLN A 118 -12.78 -3.01 2.69
CA GLN A 118 -11.68 -3.80 3.26
C GLN A 118 -10.71 -2.92 4.06
N LEU A 119 -10.38 -1.74 3.56
CA LEU A 119 -9.51 -0.77 4.27
C LEU A 119 -10.16 -0.30 5.58
N ARG A 120 -11.47 -0.02 5.57
CA ARG A 120 -12.22 0.30 6.81
C ARG A 120 -12.19 -0.86 7.80
N ASN A 121 -12.27 -2.10 7.32
CA ASN A 121 -12.20 -3.29 8.18
C ASN A 121 -10.81 -3.48 8.80
N LEU A 122 -9.74 -3.23 8.04
CA LEU A 122 -8.37 -3.20 8.59
C LEU A 122 -8.24 -2.17 9.72
N ARG A 123 -8.75 -0.95 9.49
CA ARG A 123 -8.77 0.10 10.52
C ARG A 123 -9.51 -0.35 11.79
N LYS A 124 -10.70 -0.93 11.64
CA LYS A 124 -11.49 -1.47 12.77
C LYS A 124 -10.77 -2.60 13.52
N ARG A 125 -9.94 -3.38 12.84
CA ARG A 125 -9.07 -4.41 13.42
C ARG A 125 -7.79 -3.84 14.04
N ASN A 126 -7.74 -2.53 14.29
CA ASN A 126 -6.62 -1.82 14.89
C ASN A 126 -5.29 -1.98 14.11
N LYS A 127 -5.37 -2.07 12.78
CA LYS A 127 -4.19 -2.18 11.91
C LYS A 127 -3.69 -0.80 11.49
N ILE A 128 -2.40 -0.71 11.14
CA ILE A 128 -1.82 0.46 10.47
C ILE A 128 -1.98 0.26 8.97
N VAL A 129 -2.56 1.23 8.26
CA VAL A 129 -2.78 1.11 6.81
C VAL A 129 -2.16 2.31 6.08
N LEU A 130 -1.20 2.05 5.19
CA LEU A 130 -0.60 3.05 4.32
C LEU A 130 -1.04 2.78 2.87
N ILE A 131 -1.46 3.82 2.17
CA ILE A 131 -1.96 3.69 0.80
C ILE A 131 -1.38 4.78 -0.06
N ILE A 132 -0.72 4.43 -1.16
CA ILE A 132 -0.44 5.38 -2.24
C ILE A 132 -1.65 5.38 -3.16
N SER A 133 -2.35 6.50 -3.29
CA SER A 133 -3.48 6.60 -4.21
C SER A 133 -3.84 8.05 -4.52
N HIS A 134 -4.35 8.26 -5.74
CA HIS A 134 -5.02 9.48 -6.14
C HIS A 134 -6.54 9.33 -6.30
N ASP A 135 -7.10 8.18 -5.90
CA ASP A 135 -8.54 7.90 -6.01
C ASP A 135 -9.33 8.64 -4.92
N GLU A 136 -10.30 9.47 -5.32
CA GLU A 136 -11.07 10.31 -4.41
C GLU A 136 -11.84 9.53 -3.34
N MET A 137 -12.30 8.31 -3.65
CA MET A 137 -13.02 7.48 -2.68
C MET A 137 -12.06 7.02 -1.59
N ILE A 138 -10.86 6.61 -1.97
CA ILE A 138 -9.83 6.13 -1.06
C ILE A 138 -9.24 7.27 -0.23
N MET A 139 -9.01 8.44 -0.85
CA MET A 139 -8.50 9.62 -0.15
C MET A 139 -9.39 10.06 1.01
N LYS A 140 -10.71 9.86 0.92
CA LYS A 140 -11.68 10.20 1.97
C LYS A 140 -11.65 9.25 3.18
N LEU A 141 -10.86 8.18 3.16
CA LEU A 141 -10.84 7.16 4.22
C LEU A 141 -9.87 7.46 5.37
N GLY A 142 -8.89 8.34 5.14
CA GLY A 142 -7.75 8.49 6.04
C GLY A 142 -7.07 9.86 5.97
N GLU A 143 -6.00 9.99 6.75
CA GLU A 143 -5.17 11.21 6.80
C GLU A 143 -4.31 11.32 5.54
N ILE A 144 -4.28 12.50 4.92
CA ILE A 144 -3.50 12.74 3.70
C ILE A 144 -2.09 13.21 4.06
N ILE A 145 -1.08 12.47 3.60
CA ILE A 145 0.34 12.80 3.71
C ILE A 145 0.85 13.23 2.34
N ASN A 146 1.26 14.49 2.24
CA ASN A 146 1.77 15.06 1.00
C ASN A 146 3.28 14.88 0.89
N ILE A 147 3.71 14.15 -0.15
CA ILE A 147 5.12 14.02 -0.54
C ILE A 147 5.41 15.08 -1.59
N ALA A 148 6.14 16.12 -1.18
CA ALA A 148 6.62 17.17 -2.08
C ALA A 148 7.99 16.80 -2.66
N ASN A 149 8.24 17.23 -3.91
CA ASN A 149 9.58 17.29 -4.47
C ASN A 149 10.42 18.37 -3.77
#